data_AF-A0A2E1AWX2-F1
#
_entry.id   AF-A0A2E1AWX2-F1
#
_cell.length_a   1.000
_cell.length_b   1.000
_cell.length_c   1.000
_cell.angle_alpha   90.00
_cell.angle_beta   90.00
_cell.angle_gamma   90.00
#
_symmetry.space_group_name_H-M   'P 1'
#
loop_
_entity.id
_entity.type
_entity.pdbx_description
1 polymer ?
#
loop_
_entity_poly.entity_id
_entity_poly.type
_entity_poly.pdbx_seq_one_letter_code
_entity_poly.pdbx_strand_id
1 'polypeptide(L)'
;MIRDRFNVVIVFFLLSMMTMKSQNTDFEMATYNVGFGALVGAVGAVINKKPSQKLGNAFLSGALKGSLGGYLIFESKRTIRKIASTENLEYAWPAKIVNSLGTSVVESAARNDGNWNRWHLHIGFNRIELDLYDKPRIKYKMMPVSFLLTAYMAFGNKFELEKSLLTGEFIFSNENSNIFSNDFAAVNIGNVMLYKPSQYTPDLIAHEIIHSYQYYDFNFINTWTEKPVSKWLSKTNINSKILDFFYFDLNGIPLRAAYLIENTTGPSYYDNFFEYEAGYWSNTLDR
;
A
#
# COMPACT_ATOMS: atom_id res chain seq x y z
N MET A 1 13.32 -17.60 -19.90
CA MET A 1 12.75 -18.52 -18.90
C MET A 1 13.60 -18.63 -17.62
N ILE A 2 14.91 -18.92 -17.68
CA ILE A 2 15.80 -18.83 -16.48
C ILE A 2 16.17 -17.36 -16.18
N ARG A 3 16.36 -16.55 -17.24
CA ARG A 3 16.73 -15.13 -17.15
C ARG A 3 15.68 -14.24 -16.47
N ASP A 4 14.39 -14.58 -16.58
CA ASP A 4 13.29 -13.78 -16.02
C ASP A 4 13.10 -14.02 -14.52
N ARG A 5 13.43 -15.24 -14.04
CA ARG A 5 13.39 -15.59 -12.60
C ARG A 5 14.57 -14.98 -11.84
N PHE A 6 15.72 -14.87 -12.49
CA PHE A 6 16.94 -14.31 -11.91
C PHE A 6 16.81 -12.80 -11.65
N ASN A 7 16.13 -12.07 -12.55
CA ASN A 7 15.99 -10.61 -12.44
C ASN A 7 15.05 -10.18 -11.29
N VAL A 8 13.96 -10.92 -11.04
CA VAL A 8 13.03 -10.61 -9.93
C VAL A 8 13.70 -10.86 -8.58
N VAL A 9 14.49 -11.92 -8.46
CA VAL A 9 15.26 -12.23 -7.24
C VAL A 9 16.34 -11.19 -6.99
N ILE A 10 17.03 -10.72 -8.03
CA ILE A 10 18.04 -9.65 -7.90
C ILE A 10 17.41 -8.33 -7.46
N VAL A 11 16.24 -7.95 -8.01
CA VAL A 11 15.56 -6.72 -7.57
C VAL A 11 15.11 -6.82 -6.12
N PHE A 12 14.54 -7.97 -5.71
CA PHE A 12 14.20 -8.22 -4.31
C PHE A 12 15.44 -8.17 -3.39
N PHE A 13 16.55 -8.74 -3.83
CA PHE A 13 17.82 -8.76 -3.10
C PHE A 13 18.48 -7.38 -2.99
N LEU A 14 18.35 -6.54 -4.04
CA LEU A 14 18.86 -5.17 -4.03
C LEU A 14 18.00 -4.24 -3.16
N LEU A 15 16.67 -4.44 -3.15
CA LEU A 15 15.76 -3.72 -2.26
C LEU A 15 15.96 -4.09 -0.79
N SER A 16 16.29 -5.35 -0.48
CA SER A 16 16.56 -5.80 0.90
C SER A 16 17.90 -5.33 1.50
N MET A 17 18.76 -4.70 0.68
CA MET A 17 20.11 -4.24 1.09
C MET A 17 20.15 -2.73 1.37
N MET A 18 19.03 -2.02 1.21
CA MET A 18 18.94 -0.59 1.50
C MET A 18 18.48 -0.38 2.93
N THR A 19 19.42 -0.10 3.83
CA THR A 19 19.07 0.54 5.11
C THR A 19 18.63 1.96 4.80
N MET A 20 17.34 2.24 4.95
CA MET A 20 16.80 3.56 4.68
C MET A 20 16.99 4.43 5.92
N LYS A 21 17.90 5.41 5.88
CA LYS A 21 17.97 6.44 6.95
C LYS A 21 16.62 7.14 7.05
N SER A 22 16.13 7.40 8.27
CA SER A 22 14.90 8.18 8.47
C SER A 22 14.98 9.51 7.70
N GLN A 23 13.88 9.89 7.06
CA GLN A 23 13.79 11.09 6.23
C GLN A 23 13.12 12.21 7.03
N ASN A 24 13.83 13.28 7.33
CA ASN A 24 13.41 14.26 8.33
C ASN A 24 12.65 15.45 7.74
N THR A 25 12.55 15.53 6.40
CA THR A 25 11.93 16.67 5.70
C THR A 25 10.93 16.24 4.63
N ASP A 26 9.99 17.13 4.31
CA ASP A 26 9.02 16.94 3.22
C ASP A 26 9.75 16.68 1.89
N PHE A 27 10.91 17.29 1.66
CA PHE A 27 11.71 17.07 0.45
C PHE A 27 12.29 15.65 0.37
N GLU A 28 12.82 15.14 1.49
CA GLU A 28 13.35 13.77 1.54
C GLU A 28 12.23 12.75 1.39
N MET A 29 11.09 12.96 2.05
CA MET A 29 9.91 12.10 1.91
C MET A 29 9.30 12.14 0.50
N ALA A 30 9.29 13.32 -0.15
CA ALA A 30 8.88 13.44 -1.54
C ALA A 30 9.84 12.69 -2.46
N THR A 31 11.15 12.87 -2.26
CA THR A 31 12.19 12.18 -3.03
C THR A 31 12.09 10.66 -2.86
N TYR A 32 11.82 10.18 -1.64
CA TYR A 32 11.56 8.77 -1.38
C TYR A 32 10.37 8.25 -2.17
N ASN A 33 9.18 8.82 -2.00
CA ASN A 33 7.97 8.31 -2.66
C ASN A 33 8.07 8.42 -4.19
N VAL A 34 8.61 9.52 -4.72
CA VAL A 34 8.85 9.73 -6.16
C VAL A 34 9.88 8.74 -6.70
N GLY A 35 11.00 8.55 -5.99
CA GLY A 35 12.06 7.64 -6.37
C GLY A 35 11.62 6.18 -6.31
N PHE A 36 10.90 5.79 -5.25
CA PHE A 36 10.30 4.48 -5.10
C PHE A 36 9.31 4.18 -6.21
N GLY A 37 8.38 5.11 -6.49
CA GLY A 37 7.46 5.02 -7.61
C GLY A 37 8.19 4.87 -8.94
N ALA A 38 9.26 5.65 -9.18
CA ALA A 38 10.08 5.55 -10.39
C ALA A 38 10.69 4.16 -10.56
N LEU A 39 11.32 3.65 -9.51
CA LEU A 39 11.98 2.34 -9.50
C LEU A 39 10.95 1.23 -9.77
N VAL A 40 9.85 1.25 -9.04
CA VAL A 40 8.77 0.26 -9.16
C VAL A 40 8.17 0.26 -10.58
N GLY A 41 7.85 1.45 -11.08
CA GLY A 41 7.30 1.63 -12.42
C GLY A 41 8.27 1.17 -13.51
N ALA A 42 9.56 1.52 -13.39
CA ALA A 42 10.58 1.16 -14.37
C ALA A 42 10.82 -0.36 -14.42
N VAL A 43 11.00 -1.01 -13.27
CA VAL A 43 11.21 -2.46 -13.17
C VAL A 43 9.98 -3.20 -13.71
N GLY A 44 8.79 -2.84 -13.23
CA GLY A 44 7.55 -3.45 -13.69
C GLY A 44 7.37 -3.30 -15.20
N ALA A 45 7.63 -2.10 -15.73
CA ALA A 45 7.47 -1.86 -17.16
C ALA A 45 8.43 -2.69 -18.02
N VAL A 46 9.65 -2.96 -17.54
CA VAL A 46 10.59 -3.86 -18.22
C VAL A 46 10.09 -5.30 -18.18
N ILE A 47 9.60 -5.79 -17.03
CA ILE A 47 8.99 -7.13 -16.87
C ILE A 47 7.77 -7.28 -17.80
N ASN A 48 6.99 -6.22 -17.96
CA ASN A 48 5.76 -6.20 -18.74
C ASN A 48 5.91 -5.60 -20.15
N LYS A 49 7.14 -5.40 -20.64
CA LYS A 49 7.36 -4.83 -21.97
C LYS A 49 6.76 -5.71 -23.06
N LYS A 50 6.26 -5.09 -24.12
CA LYS A 50 5.86 -5.81 -25.34
C LYS A 50 7.11 -6.35 -26.07
N PRO A 51 7.05 -7.50 -26.78
CA PRO A 51 8.21 -8.04 -27.48
C PRO A 51 8.89 -7.04 -28.43
N SER A 52 8.09 -6.26 -29.16
CA SER A 52 8.54 -5.23 -30.10
C SER A 52 9.01 -3.91 -29.46
N GLN A 53 8.75 -3.68 -28.17
CA GLN A 53 9.10 -2.42 -27.50
C GLN A 53 10.58 -2.43 -27.07
N LYS A 54 11.29 -1.32 -27.34
CA LYS A 54 12.67 -1.12 -26.88
C LYS A 54 12.73 -1.08 -25.34
N LEU A 55 13.74 -1.73 -24.76
CA LEU A 55 13.91 -1.81 -23.30
C LEU A 55 14.02 -0.44 -22.65
N GLY A 56 14.84 0.46 -23.20
CA GLY A 56 15.02 1.82 -22.67
C GLY A 56 13.71 2.64 -22.68
N ASN A 57 12.88 2.47 -23.71
CA ASN A 57 11.59 3.15 -23.79
C ASN A 57 10.61 2.64 -22.73
N ALA A 58 10.58 1.33 -22.49
CA ALA A 58 9.77 0.75 -21.41
C ALA A 58 10.25 1.21 -20.03
N PHE A 59 11.55 1.17 -19.79
CA PHE A 59 12.17 1.63 -18.55
C PHE A 59 11.87 3.10 -18.27
N LEU A 60 12.16 4.00 -19.21
CA LEU A 60 11.95 5.44 -19.04
C LEU A 60 10.48 5.79 -18.91
N SER A 61 9.60 5.18 -19.72
CA SER A 61 8.16 5.39 -19.57
C SER A 61 7.64 4.90 -18.22
N GLY A 62 8.13 3.75 -17.74
CA GLY A 62 7.78 3.22 -16.44
C GLY A 62 8.25 4.12 -15.31
N ALA A 63 9.50 4.59 -15.38
CA ALA A 63 10.09 5.50 -14.40
C ALA A 63 9.32 6.82 -14.29
N LEU A 64 9.08 7.50 -15.41
CA LEU A 64 8.37 8.79 -15.41
C LEU A 64 6.94 8.69 -14.87
N LYS A 65 6.21 7.66 -15.30
CA LYS A 65 4.83 7.43 -14.83
C LYS A 65 4.82 7.02 -13.35
N GLY A 66 5.76 6.17 -12.96
CA GLY A 66 5.96 5.75 -11.57
C GLY A 66 6.28 6.93 -10.66
N SER A 67 7.15 7.85 -11.09
CA SER A 67 7.46 9.09 -10.36
C SER A 67 6.23 9.96 -10.13
N LEU A 68 5.37 10.11 -11.14
CA LEU A 68 4.12 10.86 -10.99
C LEU A 68 3.20 10.21 -9.95
N GLY A 69 3.05 8.88 -10.01
CA GLY A 69 2.28 8.14 -9.00
C GLY A 69 2.87 8.28 -7.59
N GLY A 70 4.20 8.21 -7.48
CA GLY A 70 4.92 8.45 -6.22
C GLY A 70 4.71 9.84 -5.64
N TYR A 71 4.67 10.88 -6.49
CA TYR A 71 4.34 12.24 -6.05
C TYR A 71 2.93 12.34 -5.48
N LEU A 72 1.94 11.70 -6.12
CA LEU A 72 0.57 11.65 -5.59
C LEU A 72 0.50 10.90 -4.25
N ILE A 73 1.23 9.80 -4.11
CA ILE A 73 1.33 9.08 -2.82
C ILE A 73 1.90 10.01 -1.74
N PHE A 74 2.97 10.74 -2.01
CA PHE A 74 3.51 11.74 -1.09
C PHE A 74 2.45 12.77 -0.67
N GLU A 75 1.74 13.36 -1.63
CA GLU A 75 0.69 14.35 -1.37
C GLU A 75 -0.47 13.78 -0.53
N SER A 76 -0.78 12.49 -0.71
CA SER A 76 -1.78 11.80 0.11
C SER A 76 -1.36 11.71 1.58
N LYS A 77 -0.11 11.31 1.85
CA LYS A 77 0.45 11.22 3.21
C LYS A 77 0.57 12.61 3.85
N ARG A 78 0.97 13.61 3.07
CA ARG A 78 0.97 15.02 3.51
C ARG A 78 -0.42 15.52 3.90
N THR A 79 -1.46 15.06 3.23
CA THR A 79 -2.85 15.41 3.56
C THR A 79 -3.28 14.81 4.91
N ILE A 80 -2.82 13.61 5.26
CA ILE A 80 -3.09 12.96 6.56
C ILE A 80 -2.57 13.80 7.73
N ARG A 81 -1.46 14.54 7.57
CA ARG A 81 -0.96 15.48 8.60
C ARG A 81 -1.99 16.51 9.05
N LYS A 82 -2.98 16.83 8.20
CA LYS A 82 -4.07 17.74 8.56
C LYS A 82 -5.00 17.15 9.63
N ILE A 83 -5.11 15.82 9.74
CA ILE A 83 -5.89 15.18 10.80
C ILE A 83 -5.31 15.55 12.17
N ALA A 84 -3.98 15.47 12.32
CA ALA A 84 -3.31 15.80 13.57
C ALA A 84 -3.40 17.29 13.94
N SER A 85 -3.37 18.20 12.95
CA SER A 85 -3.42 19.65 13.21
C SER A 85 -4.82 20.23 13.32
N THR A 86 -5.85 19.52 12.86
CA THR A 86 -7.24 20.00 12.87
C THR A 86 -8.19 19.12 13.68
N GLU A 87 -7.71 17.96 14.16
CA GLU A 87 -8.50 16.92 14.83
C GLU A 87 -9.68 16.38 13.99
N ASN A 88 -9.68 16.62 12.67
CA ASN A 88 -10.75 16.22 11.77
C ASN A 88 -10.36 14.98 10.95
N LEU A 89 -10.98 13.84 11.27
CA LEU A 89 -10.77 12.57 10.57
C LEU A 89 -11.23 12.60 9.10
N GLU A 90 -12.12 13.52 8.70
CA GLU A 90 -12.63 13.60 7.32
C GLU A 90 -11.53 13.90 6.28
N TYR A 91 -10.39 14.48 6.71
CA TYR A 91 -9.21 14.65 5.84
C TYR A 91 -8.65 13.32 5.32
N ALA A 92 -9.02 12.19 5.92
CA ALA A 92 -8.68 10.87 5.42
C ALA A 92 -9.29 10.59 4.04
N TRP A 93 -10.51 11.06 3.73
CA TRP A 93 -11.12 10.84 2.40
C TRP A 93 -10.36 11.47 1.24
N PRO A 94 -10.06 12.78 1.23
CA PRO A 94 -9.26 13.37 0.16
C PRO A 94 -7.87 12.74 0.09
N ALA A 95 -7.25 12.42 1.23
CA ALA A 95 -5.99 11.69 1.26
C ALA A 95 -6.12 10.31 0.58
N LYS A 96 -7.17 9.55 0.89
CA LYS A 96 -7.39 8.19 0.40
C LYS A 96 -7.65 8.16 -1.10
N ILE A 97 -8.40 9.14 -1.61
CA ILE A 97 -8.61 9.34 -3.05
C ILE A 97 -7.26 9.61 -3.72
N VAL A 98 -6.47 10.56 -3.22
CA VAL A 98 -5.16 10.89 -3.81
C VAL A 98 -4.20 9.71 -3.73
N ASN A 99 -4.18 8.96 -2.62
CA ASN A 99 -3.37 7.74 -2.48
C ASN A 99 -3.79 6.67 -3.50
N SER A 100 -5.09 6.46 -3.64
CA SER A 100 -5.68 5.52 -4.61
C SER A 100 -5.30 5.88 -6.04
N LEU A 101 -5.30 7.17 -6.39
CA LEU A 101 -4.81 7.65 -7.69
C LEU A 101 -3.32 7.37 -7.88
N GLY A 102 -2.50 7.71 -6.88
CA GLY A 102 -1.06 7.50 -6.91
C GLY A 102 -0.68 6.03 -7.09
N THR A 103 -1.24 5.15 -6.26
CA THR A 103 -1.02 3.70 -6.33
C THR A 103 -1.54 3.11 -7.65
N SER A 104 -2.70 3.57 -8.16
CA SER A 104 -3.21 3.18 -9.48
C SER A 104 -2.25 3.55 -10.63
N VAL A 105 -1.66 4.75 -10.56
CA VAL A 105 -0.68 5.21 -11.55
C VAL A 105 0.61 4.39 -11.48
N VAL A 106 1.10 4.06 -10.28
CA VAL A 106 2.27 3.18 -10.10
C VAL A 106 1.99 1.77 -10.63
N GLU A 107 0.84 1.17 -10.30
CA GLU A 107 0.45 -0.13 -10.84
C GLU A 107 0.36 -0.11 -12.38
N SER A 108 -0.23 0.93 -12.96
CA SER A 108 -0.35 1.11 -14.41
C SER A 108 1.03 1.28 -15.08
N ALA A 109 1.91 2.07 -14.46
CA ALA A 109 3.30 2.22 -14.89
C ALA A 109 4.02 0.85 -14.91
N ALA A 110 3.90 0.09 -13.82
CA ALA A 110 4.47 -1.24 -13.71
C ALA A 110 3.83 -2.27 -14.68
N ARG A 111 2.57 -2.09 -15.08
CA ARG A 111 1.92 -2.91 -16.12
C ARG A 111 2.36 -2.53 -17.53
N ASN A 112 3.01 -1.38 -17.70
CA ASN A 112 3.34 -0.81 -19.01
C ASN A 112 2.10 -0.68 -19.90
N ASP A 113 0.97 -0.31 -19.30
CA ASP A 113 -0.36 -0.24 -19.93
C ASP A 113 -0.72 1.17 -20.42
N GLY A 114 0.25 1.94 -20.92
CA GLY A 114 0.02 3.07 -21.85
C GLY A 114 -0.69 4.32 -21.31
N ASN A 115 -1.83 4.19 -20.65
CA ASN A 115 -2.88 5.22 -20.66
C ASN A 115 -3.48 5.56 -19.28
N TRP A 116 -2.98 5.02 -18.16
CA TRP A 116 -3.51 5.34 -16.81
C TRP A 116 -5.04 5.18 -16.70
N ASN A 117 -5.61 4.24 -17.44
CA ASN A 117 -7.06 4.11 -17.56
C ASN A 117 -7.68 3.26 -16.46
N ARG A 118 -6.87 2.61 -15.62
CA ARG A 118 -7.35 1.72 -14.56
C ARG A 118 -7.07 2.32 -13.21
N TRP A 119 -8.12 2.75 -12.56
CA TRP A 119 -8.09 3.36 -11.24
C TRP A 119 -8.68 2.38 -10.27
N HIS A 120 -8.19 2.34 -9.05
CA HIS A 120 -8.75 1.50 -8.01
C HIS A 120 -8.86 2.25 -6.70
N LEU A 121 -9.92 1.96 -5.95
CA LEU A 121 -10.13 2.42 -4.58
C LEU A 121 -10.34 1.20 -3.69
N HIS A 122 -9.64 1.15 -2.55
CA HIS A 122 -9.79 0.07 -1.57
C HIS A 122 -10.61 0.57 -0.39
N ILE A 123 -11.59 -0.22 0.07
CA ILE A 123 -12.34 0.03 1.30
C ILE A 123 -12.41 -1.29 2.08
N GLY A 124 -11.57 -1.41 3.12
CA GLY A 124 -11.32 -2.70 3.77
C GLY A 124 -10.89 -3.75 2.74
N PHE A 125 -11.55 -4.91 2.73
CA PHE A 125 -11.26 -5.98 1.76
C PHE A 125 -11.90 -5.80 0.37
N ASN A 126 -12.51 -4.65 0.11
CA ASN A 126 -13.20 -4.38 -1.15
C ASN A 126 -12.33 -3.52 -2.05
N ARG A 127 -12.13 -3.94 -3.30
CA ARG A 127 -11.44 -3.15 -4.34
C ARG A 127 -12.43 -2.81 -5.44
N ILE A 128 -12.63 -1.53 -5.68
CA ILE A 128 -13.46 -1.03 -6.77
C ILE A 128 -12.52 -0.53 -7.85
N GLU A 129 -12.56 -1.15 -9.02
CA GLU A 129 -11.76 -0.76 -10.19
C GLU A 129 -12.63 0.00 -11.19
N LEU A 130 -12.12 1.12 -11.68
CA LEU A 130 -12.69 1.91 -12.75
C LEU A 130 -11.76 1.79 -13.97
N ASP A 131 -12.21 1.10 -15.01
CA ASP A 131 -11.52 1.03 -16.30
C ASP A 131 -12.15 2.05 -17.26
N LEU A 132 -11.39 3.08 -17.63
CA LEU A 132 -11.80 4.19 -18.49
C LEU A 132 -11.45 3.96 -19.97
N TYR A 133 -10.80 2.85 -20.33
CA TYR A 133 -10.41 2.61 -21.71
C TYR A 133 -11.59 2.12 -22.56
N ASP A 134 -11.82 2.78 -23.69
CA ASP A 134 -12.87 2.50 -24.70
C ASP A 134 -14.31 2.67 -24.18
N LYS A 135 -14.69 1.97 -23.10
CA LYS A 135 -15.99 2.09 -22.43
C LYS A 135 -15.81 2.03 -20.91
N PRO A 136 -16.19 3.08 -20.16
CA PRO A 136 -16.12 3.08 -18.70
C PRO A 136 -16.78 1.83 -18.10
N ARG A 137 -16.03 1.07 -17.30
CA ARG A 137 -16.51 -0.11 -16.58
C ARG A 137 -16.11 -0.01 -15.13
N ILE A 138 -17.07 -0.29 -14.25
CA ILE A 138 -16.82 -0.48 -12.83
C ILE A 138 -16.75 -1.98 -12.58
N LYS A 139 -15.69 -2.43 -11.92
CA LYS A 139 -15.53 -3.81 -11.47
C LYS A 139 -15.34 -3.83 -9.97
N TYR A 140 -16.03 -4.76 -9.32
CA TYR A 140 -15.79 -5.09 -7.93
C TYR A 140 -14.82 -6.27 -7.87
N LYS A 141 -13.86 -6.20 -6.95
CA LYS A 141 -13.00 -7.32 -6.58
C LYS A 141 -12.91 -7.46 -5.07
N MET A 142 -12.89 -8.70 -4.61
CA MET A 142 -12.63 -9.04 -3.21
C MET A 142 -11.15 -9.31 -3.01
N MET A 143 -10.58 -8.74 -1.94
CA MET A 143 -9.20 -8.94 -1.51
C MET A 143 -9.16 -10.02 -0.42
N PRO A 144 -8.81 -11.28 -0.75
CA PRO A 144 -9.00 -12.40 0.16
C PRO A 144 -8.08 -12.33 1.39
N VAL A 145 -6.85 -11.81 1.28
CA VAL A 145 -5.95 -11.69 2.43
C VAL A 145 -6.50 -10.63 3.39
N SER A 146 -6.82 -9.44 2.88
CA SER A 146 -7.47 -8.35 3.64
C SER A 146 -8.78 -8.80 4.28
N PHE A 147 -9.58 -9.65 3.60
CA PHE A 147 -10.82 -10.19 4.16
C PHE A 147 -10.55 -11.08 5.38
N LEU A 148 -9.57 -11.98 5.30
CA LEU A 148 -9.19 -12.84 6.43
C LEU A 148 -8.66 -12.03 7.60
N LEU A 149 -7.83 -11.01 7.34
CA LEU A 149 -7.33 -10.09 8.37
C LEU A 149 -8.46 -9.28 9.01
N THR A 150 -9.42 -8.82 8.21
CA THR A 150 -10.64 -8.15 8.71
C THR A 150 -11.47 -9.09 9.59
N ALA A 151 -11.70 -10.33 9.16
CA ALA A 151 -12.46 -11.30 9.92
C ALA A 151 -11.77 -11.66 11.25
N TYR A 152 -10.44 -11.78 11.22
CA TYR A 152 -9.62 -11.97 12.42
C TYR A 152 -9.75 -10.78 13.38
N MET A 153 -9.66 -9.54 12.87
CA MET A 153 -9.90 -8.33 13.67
C MET A 153 -11.33 -8.20 14.17
N ALA A 154 -12.34 -8.67 13.43
CA ALA A 154 -13.73 -8.60 13.88
C ALA A 154 -14.01 -9.53 15.07
N PHE A 155 -13.21 -10.58 15.27
CA PHE A 155 -13.44 -11.54 16.34
C PHE A 155 -13.02 -10.96 17.70
N GLY A 156 -14.01 -10.63 18.53
CA GLY A 156 -13.79 -10.14 19.89
C GLY A 156 -13.46 -8.64 19.99
N ASN A 157 -13.52 -7.88 18.88
CA ASN A 157 -13.34 -6.43 18.89
C ASN A 157 -14.60 -5.71 18.38
N LYS A 158 -14.82 -4.49 18.85
CA LYS A 158 -15.99 -3.68 18.48
C LYS A 158 -15.73 -2.97 17.16
N PHE A 159 -16.60 -3.14 16.17
CA PHE A 159 -16.52 -2.37 14.93
C PHE A 159 -16.92 -0.90 15.15
N GLU A 160 -16.06 0.02 14.76
CA GLU A 160 -16.25 1.46 14.93
C GLU A 160 -16.78 2.06 13.62
N LEU A 161 -18.09 1.88 13.37
CA LEU A 161 -18.74 2.26 12.12
C LEU A 161 -18.53 3.74 11.77
N GLU A 162 -18.73 4.64 12.73
CA GLU A 162 -18.59 6.08 12.51
C GLU A 162 -17.17 6.45 12.07
N LYS A 163 -16.15 6.03 12.83
CA LYS A 163 -14.75 6.28 12.49
C LYS A 163 -14.40 5.64 11.14
N SER A 164 -14.91 4.43 10.88
CA SER A 164 -14.67 3.75 9.61
C SER A 164 -15.28 4.50 8.41
N LEU A 165 -16.44 5.12 8.58
CA LEU A 165 -17.07 5.95 7.56
C LEU A 165 -16.34 7.29 7.36
N LEU A 166 -15.85 7.89 8.44
CA LEU A 166 -15.09 9.15 8.38
C LEU A 166 -13.72 8.96 7.71
N THR A 167 -13.10 7.80 7.88
CA THR A 167 -11.75 7.54 7.35
C THR A 167 -11.73 6.76 6.03
N GLY A 168 -12.80 6.01 5.74
CA GLY A 168 -12.81 5.04 4.64
C GLY A 168 -11.95 3.80 4.90
N GLU A 169 -11.50 3.58 6.15
CA GLU A 169 -10.74 2.41 6.60
C GLU A 169 -11.58 1.59 7.57
N PHE A 170 -11.35 0.28 7.69
CA PHE A 170 -12.05 -0.52 8.70
C PHE A 170 -11.35 -0.38 10.04
N ILE A 171 -12.06 0.16 11.02
CA ILE A 171 -11.55 0.45 12.35
C ILE A 171 -12.32 -0.37 13.38
N PHE A 172 -11.57 -1.03 14.25
CA PHE A 172 -12.07 -1.75 15.41
C PHE A 172 -11.51 -1.14 16.69
N SER A 173 -12.17 -1.40 17.82
CA SER A 173 -11.71 -0.99 19.13
C SER A 173 -11.85 -2.11 20.16
N ASN A 174 -10.88 -2.20 21.07
CA ASN A 174 -10.92 -3.09 22.22
C ASN A 174 -9.88 -2.64 23.25
N GLU A 175 -10.24 -2.55 24.51
CA GLU A 175 -9.29 -2.13 25.56
C GLU A 175 -8.28 -3.26 25.89
N ASN A 176 -8.73 -4.51 25.86
CA ASN A 176 -8.02 -5.66 26.39
C ASN A 176 -7.71 -6.71 25.31
N SER A 177 -7.55 -6.28 24.06
CA SER A 177 -7.24 -7.23 22.98
C SER A 177 -5.87 -7.87 23.19
N ASN A 178 -5.81 -9.20 23.09
CA ASN A 178 -4.56 -9.97 23.13
C ASN A 178 -3.62 -9.65 21.94
N ILE A 179 -4.10 -8.89 20.96
CA ILE A 179 -3.30 -8.41 19.82
C ILE A 179 -2.35 -7.28 20.26
N PHE A 180 -2.73 -6.51 21.29
CA PHE A 180 -1.82 -5.52 21.86
C PHE A 180 -0.72 -6.22 22.64
N SER A 181 0.53 -5.79 22.41
CA SER A 181 1.52 -5.84 23.48
C SER A 181 1.14 -4.78 24.54
N ASN A 182 1.73 -4.85 25.73
CA ASN A 182 1.42 -3.88 26.80
C ASN A 182 1.66 -2.42 26.40
N ASP A 183 2.47 -2.17 25.35
CA ASP A 183 2.99 -0.85 25.02
C ASP A 183 2.30 -0.17 23.82
N PHE A 184 1.41 -0.84 23.09
CA PHE A 184 0.78 -0.27 21.88
C PHE A 184 -0.62 0.31 22.15
N ALA A 185 -0.86 1.53 21.66
CA ALA A 185 -2.15 2.24 21.71
C ALA A 185 -3.09 1.85 20.56
N ALA A 186 -2.50 1.56 19.40
CA ALA A 186 -3.19 1.03 18.23
C ALA A 186 -2.25 0.10 17.45
N VAL A 187 -2.82 -0.60 16.48
CA VAL A 187 -2.10 -1.46 15.54
C VAL A 187 -2.87 -1.54 14.22
N ASN A 188 -2.12 -1.54 13.12
CA ASN A 188 -2.62 -1.84 11.80
C ASN A 188 -2.14 -3.22 11.34
N ILE A 189 -3.07 -4.08 10.95
CA ILE A 189 -2.76 -5.39 10.35
C ILE A 189 -3.31 -5.42 8.93
N GLY A 190 -2.40 -5.24 7.97
CA GLY A 190 -2.74 -5.13 6.55
C GLY A 190 -3.34 -3.76 6.27
N ASN A 191 -4.67 -3.67 6.25
CA ASN A 191 -5.41 -2.44 6.06
C ASN A 191 -6.57 -2.28 7.05
N VAL A 192 -6.44 -2.91 8.21
CA VAL A 192 -7.46 -2.94 9.26
C VAL A 192 -6.82 -2.46 10.55
N MET A 193 -7.49 -1.53 11.21
CA MET A 193 -6.97 -0.87 12.41
C MET A 193 -7.68 -1.39 13.64
N LEU A 194 -6.93 -1.49 14.73
CA LEU A 194 -7.44 -1.76 16.06
C LEU A 194 -6.81 -0.78 17.05
N TYR A 195 -7.61 -0.10 17.87
CA TYR A 195 -7.11 0.84 18.89
C TYR A 195 -7.71 0.60 20.27
N LYS A 196 -7.00 1.03 21.32
CA LYS A 196 -7.48 1.07 22.71
C LYS A 196 -8.35 2.31 22.92
N PRO A 197 -9.64 2.17 23.24
CA PRO A 197 -10.52 3.32 23.48
C PRO A 197 -9.97 4.35 24.46
N SER A 198 -9.31 3.91 25.54
CA SER A 198 -8.75 4.80 26.57
C SER A 198 -7.61 5.71 26.09
N GLN A 199 -6.95 5.35 24.99
CA GLN A 199 -5.79 6.06 24.42
C GLN A 199 -6.11 6.73 23.08
N TYR A 200 -7.39 6.82 22.73
CA TYR A 200 -7.83 7.38 21.46
C TYR A 200 -7.40 8.84 21.30
N THR A 201 -6.75 9.11 20.17
CA THR A 201 -6.54 10.46 19.65
C THR A 201 -6.70 10.46 18.12
N PRO A 202 -7.05 11.60 17.49
CA PRO A 202 -7.07 11.70 16.02
C PRO A 202 -5.70 11.46 15.38
N ASP A 203 -4.59 11.85 16.04
CA ASP A 203 -3.23 11.56 15.59
C ASP A 203 -2.90 10.07 15.62
N LEU A 204 -3.39 9.32 16.61
CA LEU A 204 -3.25 7.86 16.63
C LEU A 204 -3.92 7.23 15.42
N ILE A 205 -5.14 7.66 15.07
CA ILE A 205 -5.81 7.16 13.87
C ILE A 205 -5.08 7.61 12.59
N ALA A 206 -4.55 8.84 12.56
CA ALA A 206 -3.74 9.31 11.43
C ALA A 206 -2.48 8.44 11.24
N HIS A 207 -1.83 8.05 12.33
CA HIS A 207 -0.66 7.16 12.34
C HIS A 207 -1.01 5.82 11.70
N GLU A 208 -2.10 5.19 12.16
CA GLU A 208 -2.54 3.91 11.61
C GLU A 208 -2.99 3.99 10.14
N ILE A 209 -3.54 5.13 9.69
CA ILE A 209 -3.85 5.36 8.27
C ILE A 209 -2.59 5.32 7.41
N ILE A 210 -1.46 5.84 7.90
CA ILE A 210 -0.19 5.77 7.15
C ILE A 210 0.25 4.33 6.96
N HIS A 211 0.09 3.46 7.96
CA HIS A 211 0.36 2.03 7.79
C HIS A 211 -0.55 1.36 6.74
N SER A 212 -1.83 1.74 6.67
CA SER A 212 -2.70 1.30 5.56
C SER A 212 -2.16 1.78 4.20
N TYR A 213 -1.65 3.01 4.11
CA TYR A 213 -1.06 3.52 2.87
C TYR A 213 0.25 2.81 2.51
N GLN A 214 1.10 2.51 3.49
CA GLN A 214 2.29 1.69 3.29
C GLN A 214 1.92 0.29 2.75
N TYR A 215 0.83 -0.30 3.23
CA TYR A 215 0.29 -1.53 2.66
C TYR A 215 -0.12 -1.37 1.20
N TYR A 216 -0.80 -0.27 0.85
CA TYR A 216 -1.21 0.01 -0.53
C TYR A 216 -0.04 0.40 -1.45
N ASP A 217 1.04 0.99 -0.94
CA ASP A 217 2.23 1.35 -1.71
C ASP A 217 2.90 0.11 -2.33
N PHE A 218 2.70 -1.08 -1.74
CA PHE A 218 3.19 -2.36 -2.25
C PHE A 218 2.24 -3.06 -3.24
N ASN A 219 1.12 -2.45 -3.62
CA ASN A 219 0.16 -3.01 -4.59
C ASN A 219 0.80 -3.40 -5.94
N PHE A 220 1.91 -2.77 -6.33
CA PHE A 220 2.66 -3.11 -7.54
C PHE A 220 3.15 -4.57 -7.60
N ILE A 221 3.26 -5.23 -6.45
CA ILE A 221 3.70 -6.63 -6.37
C ILE A 221 2.75 -7.54 -7.14
N ASN A 222 1.46 -7.24 -7.10
CA ASN A 222 0.45 -7.97 -7.87
C ASN A 222 0.67 -7.82 -9.37
N THR A 223 1.17 -6.67 -9.82
CA THR A 223 1.55 -6.44 -11.22
C THR A 223 2.82 -7.20 -11.62
N TRP A 224 3.81 -7.29 -10.74
CA TRP A 224 5.04 -8.05 -11.01
C TRP A 224 4.80 -9.55 -11.04
N THR A 225 3.81 -10.02 -10.27
CA THR A 225 3.48 -11.43 -10.12
C THR A 225 2.27 -11.87 -10.96
N GLU A 226 1.60 -10.96 -11.66
CA GLU A 226 0.39 -11.24 -12.45
C GLU A 226 0.60 -12.40 -13.44
N LYS A 227 1.67 -12.34 -14.25
CA LYS A 227 2.00 -13.39 -15.24
C LYS A 227 2.29 -14.75 -14.60
N PRO A 228 3.21 -14.88 -13.62
CA PRO A 228 3.48 -16.18 -13.00
C PRO A 228 2.27 -16.73 -12.24
N VAL A 229 1.52 -15.89 -11.53
CA VAL A 229 0.29 -16.29 -10.82
C VAL A 229 -0.78 -16.76 -11.80
N SER A 230 -1.04 -16.01 -12.86
CA SER A 230 -2.03 -16.39 -13.89
C SER A 230 -1.67 -17.72 -14.56
N LYS A 231 -0.38 -17.95 -14.87
CA LYS A 231 0.11 -19.21 -15.44
C LYS A 231 -0.01 -20.39 -14.47
N TRP A 232 0.12 -20.14 -13.18
CA TRP A 232 -0.09 -21.16 -12.16
C TRP A 232 -1.58 -21.48 -12.01
N LEU A 233 -2.42 -20.46 -11.90
CA LEU A 233 -3.88 -20.59 -11.80
C LEU A 233 -4.49 -21.26 -13.03
N SER A 234 -3.96 -21.02 -14.23
CA SER A 234 -4.45 -21.67 -15.46
C SER A 234 -4.24 -23.18 -15.49
N LYS A 235 -3.43 -23.75 -14.57
CA LYS A 235 -3.26 -25.19 -14.40
C LYS A 235 -4.26 -25.80 -13.41
N THR A 236 -5.05 -24.96 -12.73
CA THR A 236 -6.05 -25.39 -11.76
C THR A 236 -7.42 -25.51 -12.43
N ASN A 237 -8.32 -26.28 -11.82
CA ASN A 237 -9.72 -26.40 -12.28
C ASN A 237 -10.61 -25.26 -11.76
N ILE A 238 -10.03 -24.16 -11.26
CA ILE A 238 -10.78 -23.03 -10.71
C ILE A 238 -11.42 -22.24 -11.85
N ASN A 239 -12.71 -21.93 -11.72
CA ASN A 239 -13.47 -21.19 -12.72
C ASN A 239 -12.88 -19.78 -12.93
N SER A 240 -12.68 -19.38 -14.18
CA SER A 240 -12.14 -18.06 -14.54
C SER A 240 -12.99 -16.88 -14.01
N LYS A 241 -14.30 -17.05 -13.84
CA LYS A 241 -15.17 -16.04 -13.21
C LYS A 241 -14.87 -15.85 -11.73
N ILE A 242 -14.51 -16.93 -11.02
CA ILE A 242 -14.09 -16.87 -9.62
C ILE A 242 -12.75 -16.14 -9.53
N LEU A 243 -11.83 -16.40 -10.46
CA LEU A 243 -10.53 -15.73 -10.50
C LEU A 243 -10.63 -14.23 -10.84
N ASP A 244 -11.59 -13.82 -11.69
CA ASP A 244 -11.80 -12.38 -11.99
C ASP A 244 -12.42 -11.63 -10.81
N PHE A 245 -13.15 -12.32 -9.92
CA PHE A 245 -13.73 -11.76 -8.71
C PHE A 245 -12.70 -11.46 -7.61
N PHE A 246 -11.59 -12.19 -7.57
CA PHE A 246 -10.56 -12.00 -6.55
C PHE A 246 -9.41 -11.11 -7.05
N TYR A 247 -9.00 -10.17 -6.21
CA TYR A 247 -7.70 -9.50 -6.32
C TYR A 247 -6.82 -10.07 -5.22
N PHE A 248 -5.90 -10.98 -5.57
CA PHE A 248 -4.96 -11.56 -4.60
C PHE A 248 -3.99 -10.47 -4.13
N ASP A 249 -4.25 -9.89 -2.97
CA ASP A 249 -3.50 -8.82 -2.33
C ASP A 249 -2.23 -9.35 -1.65
N LEU A 250 -1.22 -9.67 -2.48
CA LEU A 250 0.06 -10.23 -2.03
C LEU A 250 1.03 -9.19 -1.45
N ASN A 251 0.64 -7.93 -1.41
CA ASN A 251 1.45 -6.79 -0.97
C ASN A 251 1.84 -6.85 0.52
N GLY A 252 1.09 -7.57 1.35
CA GLY A 252 1.45 -7.77 2.76
C GLY A 252 2.75 -8.56 2.98
N ILE A 253 3.10 -9.48 2.07
CA ILE A 253 4.31 -10.32 2.20
C ILE A 253 5.60 -9.48 2.12
N PRO A 254 5.83 -8.70 1.05
CA PRO A 254 7.03 -7.87 0.95
C PRO A 254 7.04 -6.73 1.96
N LEU A 255 5.89 -6.13 2.28
CA LEU A 255 5.83 -5.13 3.35
C LEU A 255 6.32 -5.73 4.67
N ARG A 256 5.79 -6.90 5.07
CA ARG A 256 6.21 -7.56 6.30
C ARG A 256 7.70 -7.92 6.29
N ALA A 257 8.21 -8.38 5.15
CA ALA A 257 9.63 -8.69 5.01
C ALA A 257 10.50 -7.42 5.18
N ALA A 258 10.13 -6.32 4.53
CA ALA A 258 10.84 -5.04 4.68
C ALA A 258 10.79 -4.52 6.12
N TYR A 259 9.60 -4.59 6.75
CA TYR A 259 9.42 -4.18 8.14
C TYR A 259 10.28 -5.01 9.11
N LEU A 260 10.39 -6.33 8.89
CA LEU A 260 11.25 -7.19 9.72
C LEU A 260 12.74 -6.88 9.58
N ILE A 261 13.18 -6.46 8.39
CA ILE A 261 14.57 -6.01 8.16
C ILE A 261 14.81 -4.69 8.90
N GLU A 262 13.90 -3.73 8.78
CA GLU A 262 14.00 -2.43 9.47
C GLU A 262 13.93 -2.59 11.00
N ASN A 263 13.20 -3.56 11.54
CA ASN A 263 13.22 -3.83 12.99
C ASN A 263 14.59 -4.26 13.54
N THR A 264 15.58 -4.52 12.70
CA THR A 264 16.95 -4.81 13.13
C THR A 264 17.85 -3.57 13.23
N THR A 265 17.37 -2.38 12.86
CA THR A 265 18.22 -1.20 12.62
C THR A 265 18.40 -0.26 13.82
N GLY A 266 17.78 -0.49 14.99
CA GLY A 266 18.03 0.32 16.18
C GLY A 266 17.25 -0.05 17.44
N PRO A 267 17.58 0.54 18.60
CA PRO A 267 16.90 0.28 19.87
C PRO A 267 15.58 1.04 20.06
N SER A 268 15.27 2.04 19.24
CA SER A 268 14.12 2.94 19.41
C SER A 268 12.97 2.60 18.45
N TYR A 269 11.72 2.84 18.86
CA TYR A 269 10.53 2.56 18.04
C TYR A 269 10.57 3.21 16.66
N TYR A 270 10.95 4.50 16.61
CA TYR A 270 11.07 5.28 15.38
C TYR A 270 12.40 5.11 14.62
N ASP A 271 13.27 4.18 15.03
CA ASP A 271 14.44 3.83 14.21
C ASP A 271 14.01 3.00 12.99
N ASN A 272 12.86 2.32 13.07
CA ASN A 272 12.22 1.65 11.95
C ASN A 272 11.64 2.69 10.98
N PHE A 273 12.02 2.62 9.70
CA PHE A 273 11.54 3.57 8.68
C PHE A 273 10.00 3.68 8.59
N PHE A 274 9.27 2.56 8.70
CA PHE A 274 7.81 2.55 8.58
C PHE A 274 7.14 3.25 9.75
N GLU A 275 7.63 3.02 10.97
CA GLU A 275 7.18 3.72 12.18
C GLU A 275 7.54 5.19 12.13
N TYR A 276 8.75 5.50 11.69
CA TYR A 276 9.19 6.88 11.50
C TYR A 276 8.28 7.63 10.51
N GLU A 277 8.00 7.03 9.35
CA GLU A 277 7.13 7.64 8.33
C GLU A 277 5.71 7.85 8.88
N ALA A 278 5.15 6.86 9.58
CA ALA A 278 3.86 6.98 10.22
C ALA A 278 3.84 8.12 11.25
N GLY A 279 4.86 8.20 12.10
CA GLY A 279 5.00 9.27 13.07
C GLY A 279 5.19 10.66 12.45
N TYR A 280 5.96 10.74 11.38
CA TYR A 280 6.24 11.99 10.66
C TYR A 280 4.98 12.62 10.05
N TRP A 281 4.09 11.79 9.50
CA TRP A 281 2.85 12.25 8.88
C TRP A 281 1.70 12.40 9.88
N SER A 282 1.78 11.77 11.04
CA SER A 282 0.75 11.86 12.09
C SER A 282 1.10 12.81 13.25
N ASN A 283 2.30 13.40 13.25
CA ASN A 283 2.81 14.27 14.31
C ASN A 283 2.95 13.56 15.68
N THR A 284 3.39 12.29 15.67
CA THR A 284 3.59 11.48 16.88
C THR A 284 5.06 11.23 17.23
N LEU A 285 6.02 11.77 16.46
CA LEU A 285 7.46 11.55 16.70
C LEU A 285 7.96 12.11 18.04
N ASP A 286 7.36 13.19 18.52
CA ASP A 286 7.79 13.91 19.73
C ASP A 286 6.95 13.58 20.97
N ARG A 287 6.13 12.53 20.93
CA ARG A 287 5.21 12.14 22.01
C ARG A 287 5.68 10.90 22.78
#